data_AF-A0A843DVK3-F1
#
_entry.id   AF-A0A843DVK3-F1
#
_cell.length_a   1.000
_cell.length_b   1.000
_cell.length_c   1.000
_cell.angle_alpha   90.00
_cell.angle_beta   90.00
_cell.angle_gamma   90.00
#
_symmetry.space_group_name_H-M   'P 1'
#
loop_
_entity.id
_entity.type
_entity.pdbx_description
1 polymer ?
#
loop_
_entity_poly.entity_id
_entity_poly.type
_entity_poly.pdbx_seq_one_letter_code
_entity_poly.pdbx_strand_id
1 'polypeptide(L)'
;CAGDKMEDWEHRKARSAEIYHRLIGGTINTVVVSPLPLTDAAKINLMIPMVEGKTLAMRDLGYEETGTTSDAMAVVSPIGDDRCEFTGTGTPLGMAAAQGVRETVAGCIRSRGESPEPLDSLAMLERKGVTKDMLWDCASACGLSEELTDRFWEVFDTMETDPDICSLVYVSLEAGRQADLNCIYNQMEGEYPDMLVDGTLAMFLAGRISETRGSDATIDLLRMRPLKDSGLAEYTENTVYGLVAGVVGYITGYTDE
;
A
#
# COMPACT_ATOMS: atom_id res chain seq x y z
N CYS A 1 3.45 10.22 4.12
CA CYS A 1 4.02 9.88 5.44
C CYS A 1 5.02 10.93 5.93
N ALA A 2 5.39 10.87 7.20
CA ALA A 2 6.42 11.75 7.76
C ALA A 2 7.74 11.55 7.00
N GLY A 3 8.27 12.60 6.39
CA GLY A 3 9.48 12.56 5.56
C GLY A 3 9.23 12.53 4.05
N ASP A 4 8.00 12.31 3.59
CA ASP A 4 7.66 12.41 2.16
C ASP A 4 7.57 13.86 1.70
N LYS A 5 7.70 14.07 0.39
CA LYS A 5 7.40 15.37 -0.22
C LYS A 5 5.96 15.76 0.10
N MET A 6 5.77 17.04 0.41
CA MET A 6 4.46 17.60 0.78
C MET A 6 3.63 17.88 -0.48
N GLU A 7 3.37 16.83 -1.25
CA GLU A 7 2.49 16.83 -2.42
C GLU A 7 1.06 16.45 -1.99
N ASP A 8 0.07 16.92 -2.75
CA ASP A 8 -1.36 16.64 -2.51
C ASP A 8 -1.90 17.04 -1.10
N TRP A 9 -1.44 18.20 -0.61
CA TRP A 9 -1.82 18.71 0.71
C TRP A 9 -3.32 18.99 0.86
N GLU A 10 -3.96 19.53 -0.17
CA GLU A 10 -5.37 19.91 -0.10
C GLU A 10 -6.28 18.68 0.09
N HIS A 11 -6.02 17.58 -0.61
CA HIS A 11 -6.75 16.33 -0.42
C HIS A 11 -6.55 15.75 1.00
N ARG A 12 -5.29 15.63 1.44
CA ARG A 12 -4.95 15.12 2.80
C ARG A 12 -5.61 15.96 3.91
N LYS A 13 -5.62 17.28 3.74
CA LYS A 13 -6.28 18.22 4.67
C LYS A 13 -7.79 18.06 4.67
N ALA A 14 -8.42 17.92 3.49
CA ALA A 14 -9.87 17.70 3.37
C ALA A 14 -10.30 16.41 4.10
N ARG A 15 -9.55 15.32 3.93
CA ARG A 15 -9.80 14.05 4.61
C ARG A 15 -9.66 14.17 6.13
N SER A 16 -8.59 14.81 6.60
CA SER A 16 -8.40 15.05 8.04
C SER A 16 -9.53 15.89 8.62
N ALA A 17 -9.99 16.92 7.89
CA ALA A 17 -11.14 17.72 8.27
C ALA A 17 -12.41 16.88 8.30
N GLU A 18 -12.66 16.01 7.32
CA GLU A 18 -13.83 15.13 7.30
C GLU A 18 -13.86 14.21 8.53
N ILE A 19 -12.74 13.55 8.86
CA ILE A 19 -12.61 12.71 10.05
C ILE A 19 -12.93 13.52 11.32
N TYR A 20 -12.37 14.74 11.42
CA TYR A 20 -12.65 15.66 12.52
C TYR A 20 -14.13 16.05 12.62
N HIS A 21 -14.79 16.38 11.50
CA HIS A 21 -16.20 16.79 11.46
C HIS A 21 -17.17 15.64 11.78
N ARG A 22 -16.77 14.39 11.52
CA ARG A 22 -17.52 13.20 11.95
C ARG A 22 -17.49 12.99 13.48
N LEU A 23 -16.80 13.86 14.25
CA LEU A 23 -16.56 13.76 15.70
C LEU A 23 -15.87 12.45 16.11
N ILE A 24 -15.36 11.70 15.15
CA ILE A 24 -14.43 10.59 15.35
C ILE A 24 -13.08 11.29 15.54
N GLY A 25 -12.70 11.61 16.78
CA GLY A 25 -11.46 12.35 17.03
C GLY A 25 -10.27 11.66 16.35
N GLY A 26 -9.77 12.20 15.23
CA GLY A 26 -8.80 11.56 14.32
C GLY A 26 -7.37 11.47 14.87
N THR A 27 -7.22 11.47 16.19
CA THR A 27 -5.95 11.47 16.90
C THR A 27 -5.99 10.51 18.07
N ILE A 28 -4.90 9.78 18.27
CA ILE A 28 -4.73 8.85 19.39
C ILE A 28 -3.57 9.36 20.23
N ASN A 29 -3.90 10.05 21.33
CA ASN A 29 -2.93 10.49 22.30
C ASN A 29 -2.61 9.36 23.28
N THR A 30 -1.34 9.18 23.63
CA THR A 30 -0.89 8.08 24.49
C THR A 30 -0.24 8.61 25.76
N VAL A 31 -0.56 7.98 26.89
CA VAL A 31 0.05 8.29 28.18
C VAL A 31 0.57 6.99 28.77
N VAL A 32 1.87 6.90 29.03
CA VAL A 32 2.48 5.78 29.75
C VAL A 32 2.72 6.19 31.19
N VAL A 33 2.16 5.41 32.11
CA VAL A 33 2.36 5.60 33.55
C VAL A 33 3.35 4.55 34.05
N SER A 34 4.56 4.99 34.38
CA SER A 34 5.60 4.14 34.97
C SER A 34 5.29 3.82 36.43
N PRO A 35 5.43 2.56 36.88
CA PRO A 35 5.36 2.21 38.29
C PRO A 35 6.62 2.59 39.08
N LEU A 36 7.72 2.94 38.39
CA LEU A 36 9.00 3.29 38.98
C LEU A 36 9.28 4.79 38.87
N PRO A 37 9.94 5.42 39.86
CA PRO A 37 10.45 6.78 39.72
C PRO A 37 11.44 6.85 38.57
N LEU A 38 11.30 7.84 37.69
CA LEU A 38 12.17 8.01 36.52
C LEU A 38 12.92 9.33 36.60
N THR A 39 14.19 9.32 36.20
CA THR A 39 14.89 10.57 35.85
C THR A 39 14.27 11.17 34.59
N ASP A 40 14.54 12.44 34.30
CA ASP A 40 14.06 13.06 33.06
C ASP A 40 14.69 12.39 31.83
N ALA A 41 15.95 11.95 31.94
CA ALA A 41 16.61 11.15 30.91
C ALA A 41 15.88 9.82 30.65
N ALA A 42 15.47 9.11 31.71
CA ALA A 42 14.66 7.91 31.55
C ALA A 42 13.31 8.22 30.87
N LYS A 43 12.59 9.26 31.30
CA LYS A 43 11.32 9.64 30.66
C LYS A 43 11.47 9.90 29.16
N ILE A 44 12.52 10.63 28.76
CA ILE A 44 12.83 10.87 27.35
C ILE A 44 13.14 9.56 26.63
N ASN A 45 13.97 8.69 27.22
CA ASN A 45 14.27 7.38 26.64
C ASN A 45 13.01 6.51 26.45
N LEU A 46 12.02 6.61 27.35
CA LEU A 46 10.76 5.87 27.24
C LEU A 46 9.88 6.33 26.07
N MET A 47 10.10 7.54 25.53
CA MET A 47 9.39 8.00 24.34
C MET A 47 9.72 7.15 23.10
N ILE A 48 10.94 6.61 23.02
CA ILE A 48 11.38 5.76 21.91
C ILE A 48 10.48 4.51 21.76
N PRO A 49 10.34 3.63 22.78
CA PRO A 49 9.44 2.50 22.69
C PRO A 49 7.97 2.90 22.51
N MET A 50 7.53 4.06 23.00
CA MET A 50 6.18 4.55 22.74
C MET A 50 5.95 4.86 21.25
N VAL A 51 6.89 5.56 20.61
CA VAL A 51 6.84 5.87 19.18
C VAL A 51 6.93 4.61 18.33
N GLU A 52 7.83 3.69 18.67
CA GLU A 52 7.94 2.40 18.00
C GLU A 52 6.67 1.57 18.13
N GLY A 53 6.09 1.49 19.34
CA GLY A 53 4.84 0.78 19.60
C GLY A 53 3.68 1.35 18.79
N LYS A 54 3.56 2.69 18.70
CA LYS A 54 2.53 3.34 17.89
C LYS A 54 2.75 3.09 16.40
N THR A 55 3.97 3.31 15.92
CA THR A 55 4.35 3.07 14.51
C THR A 55 4.04 1.64 14.09
N LEU A 56 4.39 0.66 14.94
CA LEU A 56 4.13 -0.74 14.68
C LEU A 56 2.63 -1.04 14.66
N ALA A 57 1.82 -0.44 15.55
CA ALA A 57 0.37 -0.60 15.51
C ALA A 57 -0.26 -0.07 14.21
N MET A 58 0.16 1.12 13.76
CA MET A 58 -0.32 1.68 12.49
C MET A 58 0.04 0.75 11.32
N ARG A 59 1.30 0.33 11.24
CA ARG A 59 1.81 -0.58 10.21
C ARG A 59 1.07 -1.93 10.20
N ASP A 60 0.86 -2.54 11.36
CA ASP A 60 0.18 -3.83 11.48
C ASP A 60 -1.30 -3.77 11.06
N LEU A 61 -1.89 -2.57 11.08
CA LEU A 61 -3.26 -2.30 10.61
C LEU A 61 -3.30 -1.85 9.14
N GLY A 62 -2.18 -1.87 8.44
CA GLY A 62 -2.07 -1.56 7.01
C GLY A 62 -1.96 -0.07 6.69
N TYR A 63 -1.75 0.80 7.69
CA TYR A 63 -1.46 2.22 7.43
C TYR A 63 -0.01 2.38 6.99
N GLU A 64 0.21 3.25 6.00
CA GLU A 64 1.55 3.64 5.57
C GLU A 64 2.16 4.68 6.53
N GLU A 65 1.30 5.40 7.25
CA GLU A 65 1.69 6.41 8.23
C GLU A 65 2.25 5.80 9.52
N THR A 66 3.14 6.54 10.18
CA THR A 66 3.78 6.13 11.43
C THR A 66 3.04 6.62 12.69
N GLY A 67 2.00 7.44 12.52
CA GLY A 67 1.28 8.09 13.61
C GLY A 67 -0.07 8.66 13.16
N THR A 68 -0.74 9.40 14.04
CA THR A 68 -2.00 10.08 13.72
C THR A 68 -1.77 11.55 13.36
N THR A 69 -2.76 12.25 12.81
CA THR A 69 -2.58 13.63 12.30
C THR A 69 -1.98 14.60 13.36
N SER A 70 -2.32 14.42 14.62
CA SER A 70 -1.63 15.05 15.74
C SER A 70 -1.27 13.99 16.75
N ASP A 71 -0.03 13.96 17.24
CA ASP A 71 0.42 12.99 18.23
C ASP A 71 0.79 13.71 19.51
N ALA A 72 -0.01 13.51 20.58
CA ALA A 72 0.43 13.84 21.93
C ALA A 72 0.82 12.57 22.67
N MET A 73 2.01 12.58 23.24
CA MET A 73 2.58 11.49 24.02
C MET A 73 3.07 12.01 25.36
N ALA A 74 2.79 11.32 26.45
CA ALA A 74 3.26 11.69 27.78
C ALA A 74 3.78 10.50 28.57
N VAL A 75 4.81 10.74 29.37
CA VAL A 75 5.34 9.79 30.35
C VAL A 75 5.13 10.36 31.74
N VAL A 76 4.43 9.60 32.58
CA VAL A 76 4.16 9.93 33.97
C VAL A 76 4.89 8.92 34.84
N SER A 77 5.55 9.37 35.91
CA SER A 77 6.20 8.49 36.89
C SER A 77 6.01 9.02 38.29
N PRO A 78 6.00 8.17 39.33
CA PRO A 78 6.05 8.63 40.71
C PRO A 78 7.34 9.43 40.99
N ILE A 79 7.31 10.20 42.06
CA ILE A 79 8.47 10.89 42.62
C ILE A 79 9.20 9.92 43.57
N GLY A 80 10.53 9.97 43.62
CA GLY A 80 11.33 9.14 44.54
C GLY A 80 12.84 9.31 44.33
N ASP A 81 13.63 8.75 45.24
CA ASP A 81 15.10 8.87 45.25
C ASP A 81 15.78 7.78 44.41
N ASP A 82 15.24 6.55 44.39
CA ASP A 82 15.72 5.41 43.57
C ASP A 82 15.19 5.48 42.13
N ARG A 83 15.62 6.50 41.39
CA ARG A 83 15.15 6.74 40.02
C ARG A 83 15.86 5.85 39.02
N CYS A 84 15.07 5.19 38.15
CA CYS A 84 15.63 4.55 36.97
C CYS A 84 16.20 5.62 36.03
N GLU A 85 17.41 5.37 35.52
CA GLU A 85 18.11 6.29 34.63
C GLU A 85 17.89 5.98 33.15
N PHE A 86 17.48 4.75 32.82
CA PHE A 86 17.31 4.28 31.45
C PHE A 86 16.11 3.36 31.29
N THR A 87 15.32 3.58 30.24
CA THR A 87 14.08 2.85 29.96
C THR A 87 13.83 2.63 28.47
N GLY A 88 14.90 2.47 27.68
CA GLY A 88 14.79 2.17 26.26
C GLY A 88 14.17 0.79 25.99
N THR A 89 14.03 0.46 24.71
CA THR A 89 13.37 -0.78 24.22
C THR A 89 14.01 -2.07 24.69
N GLY A 90 15.29 -2.05 25.08
CA GLY A 90 15.98 -3.18 25.70
C GLY A 90 15.70 -3.40 27.20
N THR A 91 14.83 -2.58 27.82
CA THR A 91 14.48 -2.69 29.23
C THR A 91 13.08 -3.29 29.43
N PRO A 92 12.80 -3.96 30.57
CA PRO A 92 11.45 -4.49 30.84
C PRO A 92 10.36 -3.41 30.77
N LEU A 93 10.62 -2.22 31.30
CA LEU A 93 9.67 -1.11 31.26
C LEU A 93 9.46 -0.58 29.83
N GLY A 94 10.54 -0.43 29.05
CA GLY A 94 10.44 0.00 27.65
C GLY A 94 9.70 -1.00 26.77
N MET A 95 9.97 -2.30 26.91
CA MET A 95 9.23 -3.35 26.20
C MET A 95 7.74 -3.34 26.56
N ALA A 96 7.42 -3.25 27.85
CA ALA A 96 6.04 -3.19 28.32
C ALA A 96 5.31 -1.95 27.80
N ALA A 97 5.99 -0.79 27.76
CA ALA A 97 5.44 0.43 27.20
C ALA A 97 5.18 0.29 25.69
N ALA A 98 6.12 -0.27 24.91
CA ALA A 98 5.94 -0.49 23.47
C ALA A 98 4.75 -1.42 23.19
N GLN A 99 4.64 -2.53 23.91
CA GLN A 99 3.54 -3.48 23.78
C GLN A 99 2.20 -2.83 24.16
N GLY A 100 2.13 -2.16 25.32
CA GLY A 100 0.92 -1.51 25.80
C GLY A 100 0.45 -0.39 24.87
N VAL A 101 1.38 0.42 24.34
CA VAL A 101 1.04 1.43 23.34
C VAL A 101 0.54 0.79 22.05
N ARG A 102 1.23 -0.25 21.54
CA ARG A 102 0.82 -0.95 20.31
C ARG A 102 -0.61 -1.50 20.42
N GLU A 103 -0.90 -2.21 21.50
CA GLU A 103 -2.21 -2.80 21.76
C GLU A 103 -3.30 -1.74 21.93
N THR A 104 -3.00 -0.66 22.67
CA THR A 104 -3.95 0.44 22.90
C THR A 104 -4.27 1.16 21.61
N VAL A 105 -3.26 1.54 20.82
CA VAL A 105 -3.45 2.23 19.54
C VAL A 105 -4.27 1.36 18.59
N ALA A 106 -3.91 0.07 18.47
CA ALA A 106 -4.66 -0.85 17.61
C ALA A 106 -6.11 -1.04 18.08
N GLY A 107 -6.33 -1.13 19.40
CA GLY A 107 -7.65 -1.20 20.01
C GLY A 107 -8.48 0.05 19.72
N CYS A 108 -7.89 1.25 19.82
CA CYS A 108 -8.55 2.51 19.48
C CYS A 108 -8.99 2.55 18.01
N ILE A 109 -8.10 2.23 17.06
CA ILE A 109 -8.44 2.25 15.62
C ILE A 109 -9.58 1.28 15.32
N ARG A 110 -9.51 0.05 15.84
CA ARG A 110 -10.58 -0.95 15.69
C ARG A 110 -11.90 -0.48 16.29
N SER A 111 -11.87 0.14 17.47
CA SER A 111 -13.08 0.64 18.13
C SER A 111 -13.78 1.76 17.36
N ARG A 112 -13.02 2.51 16.54
CA ARG A 112 -13.55 3.54 15.65
C ARG A 112 -14.07 2.99 14.33
N GLY A 113 -13.78 1.71 14.01
CA GLY A 113 -14.08 1.13 12.72
C GLY A 113 -13.30 1.77 11.57
N GLU A 114 -12.12 2.33 11.87
CA GLU A 114 -11.25 2.96 10.87
C GLU A 114 -10.36 1.90 10.20
N SER A 115 -10.20 2.03 8.89
CA SER A 115 -9.24 1.27 8.08
C SER A 115 -8.44 2.22 7.20
N PRO A 116 -7.27 1.78 6.71
CA PRO A 116 -6.62 2.44 5.59
C PRO A 116 -7.59 2.61 4.42
N GLU A 117 -7.31 3.60 3.59
CA GLU A 117 -8.07 3.82 2.36
C GLU A 117 -7.82 2.66 1.39
N PRO A 118 -8.85 1.92 0.99
CA PRO A 118 -8.68 0.86 0.00
C PRO A 118 -8.30 1.50 -1.34
N LEU A 119 -7.40 0.83 -2.06
CA LEU A 119 -7.00 1.24 -3.40
C LEU A 119 -7.66 0.31 -4.41
N ASP A 120 -8.18 0.87 -5.48
CA ASP A 120 -8.47 0.14 -6.70
C ASP A 120 -7.19 -0.18 -7.48
N SER A 121 -7.31 -0.96 -8.54
CA SER A 121 -6.18 -1.39 -9.36
C SER A 121 -5.44 -0.23 -10.02
N LEU A 122 -6.17 0.81 -10.46
CA LEU A 122 -5.57 1.98 -11.10
C LEU A 122 -4.75 2.79 -10.10
N ALA A 123 -5.30 3.09 -8.92
CA ALA A 123 -4.60 3.81 -7.87
C ALA A 123 -3.32 3.07 -7.42
N MET A 124 -3.34 1.72 -7.40
CA MET A 124 -2.13 0.93 -7.15
C MET A 124 -1.08 1.09 -8.25
N LEU A 125 -1.48 1.10 -9.52
CA LEU A 125 -0.60 1.26 -10.67
C LEU A 125 -0.07 2.69 -10.80
N GLU A 126 -0.90 3.70 -10.53
CA GLU A 126 -0.50 5.12 -10.51
C GLU A 126 0.60 5.38 -9.47
N ARG A 127 0.51 4.74 -8.29
CA ARG A 127 1.58 4.78 -7.27
C ARG A 127 2.90 4.18 -7.76
N LYS A 128 2.88 3.37 -8.82
CA LYS A 128 4.07 2.82 -9.50
C LYS A 128 4.50 3.63 -10.72
N GLY A 129 3.83 4.76 -11.01
CA GLY A 129 4.15 5.65 -12.13
C GLY A 129 3.43 5.32 -13.43
N VAL A 130 2.45 4.41 -13.41
CA VAL A 130 1.61 4.11 -14.58
C VAL A 130 0.63 5.27 -14.81
N THR A 131 0.45 5.67 -16.05
CA THR A 131 -0.53 6.71 -16.43
C THR A 131 -1.65 6.12 -17.28
N LYS A 132 -2.78 6.83 -17.37
CA LYS A 132 -3.89 6.43 -18.26
C LYS A 132 -3.46 6.33 -19.73
N ASP A 133 -2.55 7.20 -20.17
CA ASP A 133 -2.00 7.16 -21.54
C ASP A 133 -1.25 5.85 -21.79
N MET A 134 -0.44 5.38 -20.83
CA MET A 134 0.26 4.10 -20.95
C MET A 134 -0.70 2.90 -21.05
N LEU A 135 -1.81 2.94 -20.31
CA LEU A 135 -2.86 1.92 -20.39
C LEU A 135 -3.51 1.91 -21.77
N TRP A 136 -3.80 3.11 -22.31
CA TRP A 136 -4.39 3.27 -23.63
C TRP A 136 -3.42 2.87 -24.76
N ASP A 137 -2.13 3.18 -24.63
CA ASP A 137 -1.09 2.75 -25.59
C ASP A 137 -1.04 1.23 -25.69
N CYS A 138 -1.17 0.52 -24.56
CA CYS A 138 -1.28 -0.93 -24.54
C CYS A 138 -2.56 -1.43 -25.23
N ALA A 139 -3.71 -0.80 -24.97
CA ALA A 139 -4.97 -1.19 -25.60
C ALA A 139 -4.93 -0.99 -27.13
N SER A 140 -4.36 0.13 -27.56
CA SER A 140 -4.13 0.46 -28.97
C SER A 140 -3.15 -0.52 -29.63
N ALA A 141 -2.09 -0.94 -28.92
CA ALA A 141 -1.15 -1.95 -29.40
C ALA A 141 -1.82 -3.32 -29.62
N CYS A 142 -2.85 -3.66 -28.84
CA CYS A 142 -3.72 -4.82 -29.07
C CYS A 142 -4.72 -4.65 -30.23
N GLY A 143 -4.70 -3.52 -30.93
CA GLY A 143 -5.55 -3.25 -32.09
C GLY A 143 -6.92 -2.64 -31.78
N LEU A 144 -7.14 -2.15 -30.56
CA LEU A 144 -8.37 -1.44 -30.22
C LEU A 144 -8.38 -0.06 -30.92
N SER A 145 -9.46 0.27 -31.62
CA SER A 145 -9.57 1.54 -32.35
C SER A 145 -9.92 2.72 -31.43
N GLU A 146 -9.59 3.95 -31.84
CA GLU A 146 -9.96 5.17 -31.10
C GLU A 146 -11.48 5.31 -30.89
N GLU A 147 -12.30 4.74 -31.77
CA GLU A 147 -13.76 4.73 -31.64
C GLU A 147 -14.25 3.94 -30.41
N LEU A 148 -13.43 3.02 -29.89
CA LEU A 148 -13.74 2.20 -28.72
C LEU A 148 -13.13 2.74 -27.42
N THR A 149 -12.54 3.95 -27.44
CA THR A 149 -11.91 4.55 -26.24
C THR A 149 -12.87 4.67 -25.07
N ASP A 150 -14.07 5.21 -25.31
CA ASP A 150 -15.08 5.37 -24.25
C ASP A 150 -15.51 4.01 -23.68
N ARG A 151 -15.64 3.01 -24.57
CA ARG A 151 -15.99 1.64 -24.16
C ARG A 151 -14.87 0.97 -23.37
N PHE A 152 -13.61 1.23 -23.72
CA PHE A 152 -12.46 0.76 -22.97
C PHE A 152 -12.51 1.23 -21.53
N TRP A 153 -12.66 2.54 -21.32
CA TRP A 153 -12.69 3.11 -19.98
C TRP A 153 -13.93 2.67 -19.19
N GLU A 154 -15.10 2.53 -19.81
CA GLU A 154 -16.29 1.98 -19.14
C GLU A 154 -16.06 0.57 -18.58
N VAL A 155 -15.44 -0.31 -19.38
CA VAL A 155 -15.11 -1.67 -18.92
C VAL A 155 -13.95 -1.64 -17.93
N PHE A 156 -12.93 -0.82 -18.16
CA PHE A 156 -11.77 -0.68 -17.27
C PHE A 156 -12.21 -0.22 -15.87
N ASP A 157 -13.03 0.83 -15.75
CA ASP A 157 -13.55 1.36 -14.49
C ASP A 157 -14.34 0.29 -13.70
N THR A 158 -15.00 -0.62 -14.42
CA THR A 158 -15.68 -1.78 -13.80
C THR A 158 -14.68 -2.80 -13.27
N MET A 159 -13.64 -3.12 -14.05
CA MET A 159 -12.65 -4.15 -13.69
C MET A 159 -11.66 -3.65 -12.64
N GLU A 160 -11.28 -2.37 -12.65
CA GLU A 160 -10.29 -1.82 -11.73
C GLU A 160 -10.76 -1.84 -10.28
N THR A 161 -12.09 -1.84 -10.06
CA THR A 161 -12.74 -1.90 -8.75
C THR A 161 -13.18 -3.31 -8.34
N ASP A 162 -13.01 -4.31 -9.21
CA ASP A 162 -13.35 -5.70 -8.89
C ASP A 162 -12.38 -6.27 -7.82
N PRO A 163 -12.88 -6.84 -6.71
CA PRO A 163 -12.01 -7.30 -5.62
C PRO A 163 -11.01 -8.39 -6.01
N ASP A 164 -11.34 -9.28 -6.95
CA ASP A 164 -10.43 -10.33 -7.39
C ASP A 164 -9.32 -9.75 -8.28
N ILE A 165 -9.67 -8.79 -9.14
CA ILE A 165 -8.70 -8.06 -9.98
C ILE A 165 -7.75 -7.23 -9.12
N CYS A 166 -8.29 -6.44 -8.18
CA CYS A 166 -7.49 -5.70 -7.20
C CYS A 166 -6.53 -6.61 -6.43
N SER A 167 -6.99 -7.81 -6.04
CA SER A 167 -6.16 -8.77 -5.31
C SER A 167 -4.99 -9.28 -6.16
N LEU A 168 -5.20 -9.56 -7.44
CA LEU A 168 -4.15 -10.03 -8.34
C LEU A 168 -3.15 -8.93 -8.70
N VAL A 169 -3.62 -7.71 -8.92
CA VAL A 169 -2.76 -6.53 -9.11
C VAL A 169 -1.91 -6.30 -7.85
N TYR A 170 -2.52 -6.30 -6.67
CA TYR A 170 -1.82 -6.18 -5.39
C TYR A 170 -0.72 -7.24 -5.22
N VAL A 171 -1.05 -8.51 -5.43
CA VAL A 171 -0.08 -9.62 -5.30
C VAL A 171 1.10 -9.44 -6.24
N SER A 172 0.85 -9.04 -7.48
CA SER A 172 1.90 -8.87 -8.49
C SER A 172 2.84 -7.71 -8.12
N LEU A 173 2.28 -6.57 -7.71
CA LEU A 173 3.06 -5.39 -7.33
C LEU A 173 3.79 -5.55 -6.00
N GLU A 174 3.18 -6.21 -5.01
CA GLU A 174 3.81 -6.45 -3.70
C GLU A 174 4.91 -7.50 -3.81
N ALA A 175 4.71 -8.59 -4.58
CA ALA A 175 5.77 -9.55 -4.83
C ALA A 175 6.95 -8.89 -5.56
N GLY A 176 6.70 -8.03 -6.54
CA GLY A 176 7.72 -7.22 -7.19
C GLY A 176 8.46 -6.29 -6.22
N ARG A 177 7.73 -5.61 -5.32
CA ARG A 177 8.33 -4.76 -4.27
C ARG A 177 9.23 -5.56 -3.32
N GLN A 178 8.84 -6.77 -2.95
CA GLN A 178 9.69 -7.64 -2.13
C GLN A 178 10.93 -8.10 -2.89
N ALA A 179 10.81 -8.30 -4.21
CA ALA A 179 11.94 -8.59 -5.07
C ALA A 179 12.92 -7.40 -5.15
N ASP A 180 12.43 -6.17 -5.30
CA ASP A 180 13.25 -4.95 -5.28
C ASP A 180 14.07 -4.82 -3.98
N LEU A 181 13.52 -5.31 -2.88
CA LEU A 181 14.17 -5.30 -1.55
C LEU A 181 15.05 -6.53 -1.30
N ASN A 182 15.24 -7.42 -2.28
CA ASN A 182 15.95 -8.71 -2.14
C ASN A 182 15.41 -9.55 -0.95
N CYS A 183 14.11 -9.49 -0.71
CA CYS A 183 13.44 -10.19 0.39
C CYS A 183 12.87 -11.55 -0.01
N ILE A 184 13.05 -11.98 -1.26
CA ILE A 184 12.63 -13.30 -1.73
C ILE A 184 13.79 -14.30 -1.55
N TYR A 185 13.50 -15.42 -0.88
CA TYR A 185 14.50 -16.44 -0.61
C TYR A 185 15.13 -16.95 -1.91
N ASN A 186 16.47 -16.99 -1.95
CA ASN A 186 17.27 -17.46 -3.09
C ASN A 186 17.14 -16.63 -4.38
N GLN A 187 16.65 -15.39 -4.28
CA GLN A 187 16.74 -14.41 -5.36
C GLN A 187 18.19 -13.90 -5.47
N MET A 188 18.69 -13.77 -6.70
CA MET A 188 19.98 -13.11 -6.96
C MET A 188 19.79 -11.59 -7.01
N GLU A 189 20.79 -10.85 -6.51
CA GLU A 189 20.71 -9.39 -6.46
C GLU A 189 20.54 -8.79 -7.86
N GLY A 190 19.45 -8.03 -8.05
CA GLY A 190 19.11 -7.40 -9.33
C GLY A 190 18.35 -8.28 -10.32
N GLU A 191 18.01 -9.53 -9.96
CA GLU A 191 17.17 -10.41 -10.77
C GLU A 191 15.76 -10.53 -10.17
N TYR A 192 14.73 -10.64 -11.01
CA TYR A 192 13.38 -10.96 -10.57
C TYR A 192 13.12 -12.47 -10.68
N PRO A 193 12.34 -13.08 -9.76
CA PRO A 193 11.80 -14.41 -9.98
C PRO A 193 11.03 -14.49 -11.32
N ASP A 194 11.27 -15.56 -12.09
CA ASP A 194 10.67 -15.75 -13.43
C ASP A 194 9.16 -15.50 -13.44
N MET A 195 8.43 -16.01 -12.45
CA MET A 195 6.98 -15.83 -12.30
C MET A 195 6.49 -14.37 -12.33
N LEU A 196 7.35 -13.41 -11.96
CA LEU A 196 7.00 -11.98 -11.97
C LEU A 196 7.22 -11.34 -13.34
N VAL A 197 8.08 -11.92 -14.17
CA VAL A 197 8.59 -11.30 -15.42
C VAL A 197 8.32 -12.12 -16.69
N ASP A 198 7.99 -13.41 -16.57
CA ASP A 198 7.72 -14.32 -17.69
C ASP A 198 6.29 -14.20 -18.27
N GLY A 199 5.46 -13.37 -17.65
CA GLY A 199 4.07 -13.14 -18.05
C GLY A 199 3.05 -14.10 -17.44
N THR A 200 3.46 -15.05 -16.61
CA THR A 200 2.54 -16.03 -15.99
C THR A 200 1.45 -15.34 -15.16
N LEU A 201 1.83 -14.40 -14.29
CA LEU A 201 0.85 -13.63 -13.51
C LEU A 201 -0.01 -12.70 -14.39
N ALA A 202 0.57 -12.14 -15.45
CA ALA A 202 -0.14 -11.28 -16.40
C ALA A 202 -1.26 -12.06 -17.12
N MET A 203 -0.95 -13.26 -17.63
CA MET A 203 -1.93 -14.12 -18.29
C MET A 203 -3.01 -14.59 -17.31
N PHE A 204 -2.65 -14.89 -16.05
CA PHE A 204 -3.61 -15.26 -15.03
C PHE A 204 -4.58 -14.12 -14.71
N LEU A 205 -4.06 -12.88 -14.59
CA LEU A 205 -4.85 -11.67 -14.41
C LEU A 205 -5.81 -11.44 -15.58
N ALA A 206 -5.29 -11.47 -16.82
CA ALA A 206 -6.10 -11.29 -18.02
C ALA A 206 -7.19 -12.36 -18.16
N GLY A 207 -6.84 -13.61 -17.88
CA GLY A 207 -7.75 -14.75 -17.93
C GLY A 207 -8.86 -14.68 -16.87
N ARG A 208 -8.62 -14.00 -15.74
CA ARG A 208 -9.68 -13.74 -14.75
C ARG A 208 -10.74 -12.76 -15.27
N ILE A 209 -10.37 -11.88 -16.20
CA ILE A 209 -11.26 -10.86 -16.81
C ILE A 209 -11.98 -11.40 -18.04
N SER A 210 -11.27 -12.05 -18.96
CA SER A 210 -11.81 -12.44 -20.27
C SER A 210 -11.33 -13.81 -20.77
N GLU A 211 -11.00 -14.71 -19.84
CA GLU A 211 -10.64 -16.10 -20.12
C GLU A 211 -9.48 -16.20 -21.14
N THR A 212 -9.60 -17.08 -22.14
CA THR A 212 -8.52 -17.32 -23.09
C THR A 212 -8.19 -16.10 -23.95
N ARG A 213 -9.17 -15.24 -24.25
CA ARG A 213 -8.97 -14.05 -25.10
C ARG A 213 -8.01 -13.05 -24.45
N GLY A 214 -8.16 -12.83 -23.14
CA GLY A 214 -7.24 -11.98 -22.38
C GLY A 214 -5.82 -12.54 -22.37
N SER A 215 -5.66 -13.86 -22.20
CA SER A 215 -4.35 -14.51 -22.24
C SER A 215 -3.65 -14.34 -23.58
N ASP A 216 -4.37 -14.49 -24.70
CA ASP A 216 -3.82 -14.32 -26.05
C ASP A 216 -3.33 -12.88 -26.28
N ALA A 217 -4.16 -11.89 -25.93
CA ALA A 217 -3.77 -10.48 -26.00
C ALA A 217 -2.59 -10.14 -25.07
N THR A 218 -2.46 -10.83 -23.94
CA THR A 218 -1.31 -10.66 -23.03
C THR A 218 -0.01 -11.12 -23.70
N ILE A 219 -0.04 -12.27 -24.41
CA ILE A 219 1.12 -12.78 -25.14
C ILE A 219 1.58 -11.77 -26.19
N ASP A 220 0.63 -11.12 -26.87
CA ASP A 220 0.91 -10.10 -27.87
C ASP A 220 1.58 -8.87 -27.23
N LEU A 221 1.10 -8.39 -26.09
CA LEU A 221 1.75 -7.29 -25.34
C LEU A 221 3.14 -7.67 -24.81
N LEU A 222 3.32 -8.90 -24.31
CA LEU A 222 4.63 -9.39 -23.84
C LEU A 222 5.66 -9.47 -24.99
N ARG A 223 5.20 -9.68 -26.23
CA ARG A 223 6.06 -9.66 -27.42
C ARG A 223 6.36 -8.24 -27.90
N MET A 224 5.35 -7.38 -27.94
CA MET A 224 5.49 -6.01 -28.43
C MET A 224 6.22 -5.10 -27.44
N ARG A 225 6.00 -5.33 -26.14
CA ARG A 225 6.51 -4.56 -25.00
C ARG A 225 6.40 -3.04 -25.18
N PRO A 226 5.17 -2.49 -25.34
CA PRO A 226 4.98 -1.06 -25.57
C PRO A 226 5.51 -0.18 -24.43
N LEU A 227 5.67 -0.72 -23.20
CA LEU A 227 6.12 0.03 -22.03
C LEU A 227 7.61 -0.17 -21.70
N LYS A 228 8.39 -0.88 -22.52
CA LYS A 228 9.78 -1.24 -22.20
C LYS A 228 10.69 -0.05 -21.84
N ASP A 229 10.46 1.10 -22.46
CA ASP A 229 11.27 2.31 -22.28
C ASP A 229 10.60 3.34 -21.35
N SER A 230 9.53 2.95 -20.65
CA SER A 230 8.79 3.81 -19.71
C SER A 230 9.52 4.06 -18.38
N GLY A 231 10.54 3.24 -18.07
CA GLY A 231 11.24 3.26 -16.78
C GLY A 231 10.49 2.55 -15.64
N LEU A 232 9.35 1.90 -15.95
CA LEU A 232 8.65 1.02 -15.02
C LEU A 232 9.46 -0.25 -14.74
N ALA A 233 9.24 -0.86 -13.57
CA ALA A 233 9.77 -2.18 -13.30
C ALA A 233 9.04 -3.24 -14.16
N GLU A 234 9.75 -4.28 -14.60
CA GLU A 234 9.21 -5.29 -15.54
C GLU A 234 7.97 -6.01 -14.98
N TYR A 235 7.92 -6.28 -13.67
CA TYR A 235 6.73 -6.85 -13.03
C TYR A 235 5.53 -5.89 -13.07
N THR A 236 5.76 -4.58 -13.08
CA THR A 236 4.71 -3.56 -13.23
C THR A 236 4.23 -3.49 -14.67
N GLU A 237 5.15 -3.50 -15.65
CA GLU A 237 4.80 -3.62 -17.09
C GLU A 237 3.89 -4.83 -17.33
N ASN A 238 4.30 -6.00 -16.84
CA ASN A 238 3.53 -7.24 -17.00
C ASN A 238 2.15 -7.18 -16.33
N THR A 239 2.06 -6.53 -15.16
CA THR A 239 0.76 -6.33 -14.50
C THR A 239 -0.16 -5.46 -15.34
N VAL A 240 0.37 -4.38 -15.94
CA VAL A 240 -0.38 -3.52 -16.89
C VAL A 240 -0.81 -4.33 -18.11
N TYR A 241 0.09 -5.12 -18.70
CA TYR A 241 -0.24 -5.95 -19.86
C TYR A 241 -1.38 -6.92 -19.56
N GLY A 242 -1.35 -7.62 -18.42
CA GLY A 242 -2.43 -8.53 -18.03
C GLY A 242 -3.77 -7.82 -17.83
N LEU A 243 -3.77 -6.68 -17.13
CA LEU A 243 -5.00 -5.92 -16.87
C LEU A 243 -5.62 -5.38 -18.16
N VAL A 244 -4.82 -4.71 -18.99
CA VAL A 244 -5.28 -4.13 -20.26
C VAL A 244 -5.69 -5.21 -21.24
N ALA A 245 -4.92 -6.28 -21.41
CA ALA A 245 -5.27 -7.39 -22.28
C ALA A 245 -6.57 -8.07 -21.85
N GLY A 246 -6.80 -8.21 -20.55
CA GLY A 246 -8.06 -8.70 -20.01
C GLY A 246 -9.24 -7.85 -20.47
N VAL A 247 -9.14 -6.52 -20.33
CA VAL A 247 -10.19 -5.56 -20.75
C VAL A 247 -10.40 -5.57 -22.26
N VAL A 248 -9.32 -5.57 -23.05
CA VAL A 248 -9.40 -5.66 -24.52
C VAL A 248 -10.08 -6.95 -24.95
N GLY A 249 -9.67 -8.09 -24.38
CA GLY A 249 -10.28 -9.40 -24.66
C GLY A 249 -11.75 -9.49 -24.26
N TYR A 250 -12.16 -8.76 -23.22
CA TYR A 250 -13.57 -8.63 -22.85
C TYR A 250 -14.34 -7.88 -23.95
N ILE A 251 -13.85 -6.71 -24.37
CA ILE A 251 -14.53 -5.85 -25.35
C ILE A 251 -14.66 -6.53 -26.71
N THR A 252 -13.56 -7.05 -27.25
CA THR A 252 -13.55 -7.74 -28.55
C THR A 252 -14.35 -9.03 -28.51
N GLY A 253 -14.57 -9.59 -27.32
CA GLY A 253 -15.36 -10.77 -27.14
C GLY A 253 -16.87 -10.61 -27.32
N TYR A 254 -17.41 -9.39 -27.12
CA TYR A 254 -18.82 -9.05 -27.31
C TYR A 254 -19.13 -8.48 -28.70
N THR A 255 -18.12 -8.10 -29.48
CA THR A 255 -18.31 -7.57 -30.84
C THR A 255 -18.54 -8.66 -31.89
N ASP A 256 -18.36 -9.93 -31.53
CA ASP A 256 -18.55 -11.11 -32.41
C ASP A 256 -19.97 -11.73 -32.35
N GLU A 257 -20.92 -11.13 -31.62
CA GLU A 257 -22.36 -11.48 -31.63
C GLU A 257 -23.21 -10.47 -32.40
#